data_AF-A0A1F9NFK6-F1
#
_entry.id   AF-A0A1F9NFK6-F1
#
_cell.length_a   1.000
_cell.length_b   1.000
_cell.length_c   1.000
_cell.angle_alpha   90.00
_cell.angle_beta   90.00
_cell.angle_gamma   90.00
#
_symmetry.space_group_name_H-M   'P 1'
#
loop_
_entity.id
_entity.type
_entity.pdbx_description
1 polymer ?
#
loop_
_entity_poly.entity_id
_entity_poly.type
_entity_poly.pdbx_seq_one_letter_code
_entity_poly.pdbx_strand_id
1 'polypeptide(L)'
;MLVVLYLITLPVTGMSTEVFVMAATVPILALAVFVLLYLLPGKEEGRPGDRVSALFILMFLAVILCDQAAAGNAYQGQPSSIGPLAAEKAVKDGKAAGKPAAATAAVLEKGKKVFDTVCSVCHRFDSKVIGPPLNEVVPKYKGDVAKLKGFIRNPVKVNPALPAMPKPAIKEDEVDAVARYLLSMVKGGK
;
A
#
# COMPACT_ATOMS: atom_id res chain seq x y z
N MET A 1 -24.78 13.25 2.06
CA MET A 1 -24.99 12.04 1.24
C MET A 1 -23.70 11.37 0.78
N LEU A 2 -22.66 12.11 0.37
CA LEU A 2 -21.38 11.52 -0.09
C LEU A 2 -20.68 10.63 0.96
N VAL A 3 -20.70 11.03 2.24
CA VAL A 3 -20.08 10.29 3.36
C VAL A 3 -20.74 8.93 3.63
N VAL A 4 -22.06 8.84 3.44
CA VAL A 4 -22.82 7.60 3.63
C VAL A 4 -22.53 6.62 2.49
N LEU A 5 -22.42 7.12 1.25
CA LEU A 5 -22.05 6.30 0.10
C LEU A 5 -20.61 5.78 0.23
N TYR A 6 -19.70 6.61 0.76
CA TYR A 6 -18.31 6.25 1.03
C TYR A 6 -18.21 5.06 2.02
N LEU A 7 -18.98 5.09 3.11
CA LEU A 7 -19.05 3.99 4.09
C LEU A 7 -19.58 2.66 3.51
N ILE A 8 -20.42 2.72 2.47
CA ILE A 8 -21.01 1.53 1.83
C ILE A 8 -20.05 0.91 0.81
N THR A 9 -19.12 1.69 0.24
CA THR A 9 -18.17 1.22 -0.79
C THR A 9 -16.81 0.78 -0.23
N LEU A 10 -16.54 0.91 1.07
CA LEU A 10 -15.28 0.46 1.66
C LEU A 10 -15.21 -1.07 1.79
N PRO A 11 -14.15 -1.73 1.30
CA PRO A 11 -13.90 -3.14 1.60
C PRO A 11 -13.62 -3.32 3.10
N VAL A 12 -14.15 -4.40 3.67
CA VAL A 12 -14.21 -4.70 5.11
C VAL A 12 -12.85 -4.90 5.81
N THR A 13 -11.74 -4.56 5.16
CA THR A 13 -10.37 -4.67 5.65
C THR A 13 -9.80 -3.34 6.18
N GLY A 14 -10.57 -2.24 6.13
CA GLY A 14 -10.17 -0.91 6.58
C GLY A 14 -10.88 -0.37 7.81
N MET A 15 -11.51 -1.22 8.64
CA MET A 15 -12.21 -0.78 9.85
C MET A 15 -11.23 -0.60 11.01
N SER A 16 -10.41 0.45 10.98
CA SER A 16 -9.75 0.93 12.19
C SER A 16 -10.65 1.96 12.88
N THR A 17 -10.79 1.83 14.20
CA THR A 17 -11.59 2.72 15.07
C THR A 17 -11.22 4.19 14.90
N GLU A 18 -10.00 4.46 14.43
CA GLU A 18 -9.47 5.81 14.20
C GLU A 18 -10.19 6.55 13.06
N VAL A 19 -10.58 5.85 11.99
CA VAL A 19 -11.29 6.49 10.86
C VAL A 19 -12.68 6.95 11.28
N PHE A 20 -13.36 6.17 12.14
CA PHE A 20 -14.67 6.53 12.69
C PHE A 20 -14.59 7.70 13.67
N VAL A 21 -13.56 7.74 14.51
CA VAL A 21 -13.35 8.84 15.45
C VAL A 21 -13.03 10.14 14.70
N MET A 22 -12.15 10.10 13.69
CA MET A 22 -11.81 11.28 12.89
C MET A 22 -13.00 11.80 12.06
N ALA A 23 -13.82 10.88 11.50
CA ALA A 23 -15.00 11.26 10.74
C ALA A 23 -16.08 11.95 11.60
N ALA A 24 -16.15 11.64 12.90
CA ALA A 24 -17.11 12.24 13.83
C ALA A 24 -16.58 13.51 14.50
N THR A 25 -15.30 13.58 14.86
CA THR A 25 -14.74 14.71 15.62
C THR A 25 -14.65 15.99 14.79
N VAL A 26 -14.28 15.90 13.52
CA VAL A 26 -14.12 17.07 12.62
C VAL A 26 -15.43 17.84 12.40
N PRO A 27 -16.57 17.23 12.05
CA PRO A 27 -17.82 17.97 11.89
C PRO A 27 -18.36 18.52 13.22
N ILE A 28 -18.11 17.85 14.34
CA ILE A 28 -18.53 18.32 15.67
C ILE A 28 -17.74 19.56 16.10
N LEU A 29 -16.42 19.57 15.88
CA LEU A 29 -15.56 20.73 16.13
C LEU A 29 -15.92 21.90 15.20
N ALA A 30 -16.22 21.63 13.93
CA ALA A 30 -16.65 22.65 12.98
C ALA A 30 -17.98 23.31 13.40
N LEU A 31 -18.95 22.50 13.86
CA LEU A 31 -20.21 23.00 14.41
C LEU A 31 -19.99 23.83 15.68
N ALA A 32 -19.11 23.39 16.58
CA ALA A 32 -18.79 24.13 17.79
C ALA A 32 -18.17 25.51 17.50
N VAL A 33 -17.25 25.59 16.53
CA VAL A 33 -16.65 26.86 16.08
C VAL A 33 -17.69 27.76 15.42
N PHE A 34 -18.58 27.19 14.59
CA PHE A 34 -19.66 27.95 13.94
C PHE A 34 -20.63 28.54 14.97
N VAL A 35 -21.02 27.76 15.98
CA VAL A 35 -21.86 28.21 17.09
C VAL A 35 -21.16 29.29 17.92
N LEU A 36 -19.86 29.13 18.21
CA LEU A 36 -19.09 30.10 18.98
C LEU A 36 -18.97 31.45 18.24
N LEU A 37 -18.81 31.43 16.90
CA LEU A 37 -18.77 32.64 16.09
C LEU A 37 -20.14 33.29 15.87
N TYR A 38 -21.22 32.50 15.87
CA TYR A 38 -22.58 33.03 15.84
C TYR A 38 -22.97 33.70 17.16
N LEU A 39 -22.47 33.17 18.28
CA LEU A 39 -22.75 33.66 19.63
C LEU A 39 -21.83 34.80 20.09
N LEU A 40 -20.69 35.02 19.43
CA LEU A 40 -19.76 36.12 19.71
C LEU A 40 -19.85 37.19 18.62
N PRO A 41 -20.73 38.20 18.73
CA PRO A 41 -20.72 39.37 17.87
C PRO A 41 -19.52 40.25 18.27
N GLY A 42 -18.34 39.87 17.80
CA GLY A 42 -17.05 40.51 18.09
C GLY A 42 -16.61 41.45 16.98
N LYS A 43 -16.68 42.75 17.30
CA LYS A 43 -16.17 43.95 16.62
C LYS A 43 -14.78 43.76 15.99
N GLU A 44 -14.72 43.43 14.71
CA GLU A 44 -13.50 43.40 13.89
C GLU A 44 -13.87 43.85 12.47
N GLU A 45 -13.10 44.78 11.88
CA GLU A 45 -13.26 45.32 10.52
C GLU A 45 -13.23 44.22 9.44
N GLY A 46 -14.38 43.61 9.18
CA GLY A 46 -14.58 42.64 8.11
C GLY A 46 -16.01 42.18 8.08
N ARG A 47 -16.62 42.05 6.90
CA ARG A 47 -18.00 41.57 6.82
C ARG A 47 -18.04 40.17 7.45
N PRO A 48 -18.98 39.88 8.37
CA PRO A 48 -19.00 38.60 9.08
C PRO A 48 -19.07 37.39 8.12
N GLY A 49 -19.65 37.58 6.92
CA GLY A 49 -19.66 36.58 5.85
C GLY A 49 -18.29 36.22 5.28
N ASP A 50 -17.32 37.14 5.26
CA ASP A 50 -15.97 36.88 4.75
C ASP A 50 -15.18 36.00 5.71
N ARG A 51 -15.40 36.17 7.03
CA ARG A 51 -14.77 35.34 8.08
C ARG A 51 -15.30 33.91 8.03
N VAL A 52 -16.61 33.75 7.88
CA VAL A 52 -17.24 32.42 7.74
C VAL A 52 -16.76 31.74 6.45
N SER A 53 -16.68 32.48 5.34
CA SER A 53 -16.21 31.94 4.07
C SER A 53 -14.73 31.52 4.13
N ALA A 54 -13.87 32.35 4.71
CA ALA A 54 -12.45 32.04 4.87
C ALA A 54 -12.22 30.79 5.75
N LEU A 55 -12.99 30.64 6.83
CA LEU A 55 -12.92 29.47 7.70
C LEU A 55 -13.43 28.20 7.03
N PHE A 56 -14.51 28.29 6.24
CA PHE A 56 -15.01 27.16 5.44
C PHE A 56 -13.98 26.70 4.40
N ILE A 57 -13.31 27.65 3.73
CA ILE A 57 -12.26 27.36 2.75
C ILE A 57 -11.06 26.69 3.44
N LEU A 58 -10.61 27.21 4.58
CA LEU A 58 -9.48 26.68 5.33
C LEU A 58 -9.79 25.28 5.90
N MET A 59 -11.01 25.07 6.41
CA MET A 59 -11.50 23.76 6.85
C MET A 59 -11.53 22.76 5.69
N PHE A 60 -12.07 23.15 4.53
CA PHE A 60 -12.13 22.28 3.36
C PHE A 60 -10.72 21.93 2.86
N LEU A 61 -9.81 22.90 2.84
CA LEU A 61 -8.40 22.70 2.50
C LEU A 61 -7.72 21.74 3.49
N ALA A 62 -7.96 21.90 4.81
CA ALA A 62 -7.42 21.02 5.83
C ALA A 62 -7.95 19.59 5.70
N VAL A 63 -9.25 19.42 5.39
CA VAL A 63 -9.84 18.10 5.11
C VAL A 63 -9.20 17.47 3.88
N ILE A 64 -8.98 18.23 2.79
CA ILE A 64 -8.28 17.73 1.60
C ILE A 64 -6.85 17.30 1.96
N LEU A 65 -6.10 18.10 2.71
CA LEU A 65 -4.72 17.77 3.08
C LEU A 65 -4.65 16.55 4.00
N CYS A 66 -5.58 16.42 4.95
CA CYS A 66 -5.71 15.25 5.81
C CYS A 66 -6.11 14.00 5.01
N ASP A 67 -6.96 14.13 4.00
CA ASP A 67 -7.34 13.04 3.11
C ASP A 67 -6.15 12.59 2.25
N GLN A 68 -5.31 13.51 1.77
CA GLN A 68 -4.06 13.16 1.09
C GLN A 68 -3.04 12.49 2.03
N ALA A 69 -2.99 12.89 3.31
CA ALA A 69 -2.15 12.24 4.31
C ALA A 69 -2.67 10.85 4.69
N ALA A 70 -3.99 10.69 4.83
CA ALA A 70 -4.65 9.43 5.10
C ALA A 70 -4.54 8.47 3.90
N ALA A 71 -4.71 8.98 2.68
CA ALA A 71 -4.46 8.27 1.43
C ALA A 71 -2.98 7.89 1.33
N GLY A 72 -2.05 8.81 1.59
CA GLY A 72 -0.61 8.54 1.61
C GLY A 72 -0.22 7.45 2.60
N ASN A 73 -0.88 7.37 3.76
CA ASN A 73 -0.70 6.31 4.75
C ASN A 73 -1.38 4.99 4.34
N ALA A 74 -2.60 5.05 3.78
CA ALA A 74 -3.35 3.88 3.32
C ALA A 74 -2.74 3.23 2.06
N TYR A 75 -2.09 4.01 1.20
CA TYR A 75 -1.43 3.55 -0.02
C TYR A 75 0.06 3.22 0.16
N GLN A 76 0.61 3.22 1.39
CA GLN A 76 1.98 2.73 1.65
C GLN A 76 2.22 1.27 1.20
N GLY A 77 1.16 0.52 0.89
CA GLY A 77 1.20 -0.84 0.33
C GLY A 77 0.78 -1.00 -1.13
N GLN A 78 0.47 0.06 -1.88
CA GLN A 78 0.03 -0.01 -3.29
C GLN A 78 0.79 1.02 -4.14
N PRO A 79 1.42 0.64 -5.27
CA PRO A 79 2.13 1.61 -6.10
C PRO A 79 1.15 2.53 -6.82
N SER A 80 1.13 3.81 -6.43
CA SER A 80 0.54 4.90 -7.20
C SER A 80 1.30 5.03 -8.53
N SER A 81 0.68 4.59 -9.62
CA SER A 81 1.26 4.62 -10.97
C SER A 81 0.90 5.89 -11.74
N ILE A 82 0.75 7.05 -11.08
CA ILE A 82 0.42 8.30 -11.77
C ILE A 82 1.18 9.47 -11.14
N GLY A 83 2.13 10.05 -11.88
CA GLY A 83 2.75 11.35 -11.55
C GLY A 83 4.27 11.42 -11.82
N PRO A 84 4.76 12.32 -12.71
CA PRO A 84 6.18 12.42 -13.07
C PRO A 84 7.15 12.93 -11.98
N LEU A 85 6.68 13.20 -10.77
CA LEU A 85 7.47 13.94 -9.76
C LEU A 85 8.18 13.07 -8.70
N ALA A 86 8.03 11.74 -8.73
CA ALA A 86 8.68 10.86 -7.76
C ALA A 86 10.12 10.44 -8.15
N ALA A 87 10.68 10.98 -9.24
CA ALA A 87 11.99 10.59 -9.75
C ALA A 87 13.18 11.29 -9.05
N GLU A 88 12.96 12.35 -8.26
CA GLU A 88 14.08 13.23 -7.88
C GLU A 88 14.61 13.04 -6.44
N LYS A 89 13.99 12.22 -5.59
CA LYS A 89 14.39 12.11 -4.17
C LYS A 89 14.96 10.77 -3.70
N ALA A 90 15.46 9.94 -4.62
CA ALA A 90 16.07 8.64 -4.27
C ALA A 90 17.56 8.53 -4.64
N VAL A 91 18.25 9.66 -4.85
CA VAL A 91 19.72 9.72 -4.90
C VAL A 91 20.20 10.69 -3.85
N LYS A 92 20.15 10.25 -2.59
CA LYS A 92 21.01 10.73 -1.50
C LYS A 92 20.68 9.86 -0.30
N ASP A 93 21.59 8.94 -0.03
CA ASP A 93 22.17 8.68 1.29
C ASP A 93 22.65 7.23 1.30
N GLY A 94 23.86 7.07 0.79
CA GLY A 94 24.69 5.96 1.18
C GLY A 94 25.09 6.13 2.64
N LYS A 95 25.05 4.99 3.35
CA LYS A 95 25.78 4.66 4.59
C LYS A 95 25.02 4.84 5.90
N ALA A 96 24.43 3.73 6.34
CA ALA A 96 24.60 3.26 7.72
C ALA A 96 24.54 1.74 7.75
N ALA A 97 25.52 1.13 8.40
CA ALA A 97 25.60 -0.30 8.67
C ALA A 97 24.43 -0.71 9.58
N GLY A 98 23.38 -1.26 8.96
CA GLY A 98 22.22 -1.81 9.65
C GLY A 98 22.34 -3.32 9.78
N LYS A 99 22.22 -3.79 11.02
CA LYS A 99 22.02 -5.18 11.47
C LYS A 99 21.40 -6.08 10.38
N PRO A 100 21.92 -7.29 10.11
CA PRO A 100 21.51 -8.15 8.98
C PRO A 100 20.00 -8.42 8.90
N ALA A 101 19.29 -8.34 10.02
CA ALA A 101 17.83 -8.46 10.08
C ALA A 101 17.07 -7.34 9.35
N ALA A 102 17.52 -6.07 9.41
CA ALA A 102 16.83 -4.94 8.78
C ALA A 102 16.96 -4.97 7.25
N ALA A 103 18.16 -5.30 6.76
CA ALA A 103 18.41 -5.51 5.33
C ALA A 103 17.60 -6.70 4.78
N THR A 104 17.46 -7.77 5.58
CA THR A 104 16.64 -8.94 5.18
C THR A 104 15.15 -8.57 5.12
N ALA A 105 14.63 -7.82 6.10
CA ALA A 105 13.24 -7.36 6.10
C ALA A 105 12.93 -6.50 4.86
N ALA A 106 13.79 -5.53 4.52
CA ALA A 106 13.60 -4.69 3.33
C ALA A 106 13.57 -5.51 2.03
N VAL A 107 14.39 -6.56 1.91
CA VAL A 107 14.39 -7.45 0.75
C VAL A 107 13.10 -8.28 0.69
N LEU A 108 12.60 -8.76 1.84
CA LEU A 108 11.33 -9.52 1.90
C LEU A 108 10.13 -8.64 1.56
N GLU A 109 10.08 -7.39 2.05
CA GLU A 109 9.03 -6.43 1.70
C GLU A 109 9.02 -6.12 0.20
N LYS A 110 10.20 -5.91 -0.39
CA LYS A 110 10.34 -5.75 -1.84
C LYS A 110 9.85 -7.00 -2.59
N GLY A 111 10.22 -8.19 -2.12
CA GLY A 111 9.81 -9.45 -2.71
C GLY A 111 8.29 -9.67 -2.63
N LYS A 112 7.67 -9.31 -1.50
CA LYS A 112 6.22 -9.31 -1.32
C LYS A 112 5.53 -8.39 -2.31
N LYS A 113 6.05 -7.16 -2.48
CA LYS A 113 5.51 -6.20 -3.45
C LYS A 113 5.54 -6.74 -4.88
N VAL A 114 6.64 -7.34 -5.29
CA VAL A 114 6.77 -7.96 -6.62
C VAL A 114 5.81 -9.15 -6.76
N PHE A 115 5.68 -9.97 -5.72
CA PHE A 115 4.74 -11.08 -5.70
C PHE A 115 3.30 -10.60 -5.89
N ASP A 116 2.89 -9.59 -5.12
CA ASP A 116 1.53 -9.06 -5.12
C ASP A 116 1.16 -8.44 -6.48
N THR A 117 2.11 -7.81 -7.19
CA THR A 117 1.85 -7.16 -8.48
C THR A 117 1.99 -8.08 -9.70
N VAL A 118 2.90 -9.06 -9.66
CA VAL A 118 3.25 -9.86 -10.84
C VAL A 118 2.81 -11.31 -10.71
N CYS A 119 3.02 -11.93 -9.55
CA CYS A 119 2.87 -13.38 -9.38
C CYS A 119 1.46 -13.78 -8.94
N SER A 120 0.82 -12.95 -8.10
CA SER A 120 -0.48 -13.20 -7.46
C SER A 120 -1.66 -13.32 -8.45
N VAL A 121 -1.47 -12.76 -9.67
CA VAL A 121 -2.42 -12.84 -10.78
C VAL A 121 -2.64 -14.28 -11.21
N CYS A 122 -1.58 -15.09 -11.20
CA CYS A 122 -1.64 -16.47 -11.66
C CYS A 122 -1.50 -17.50 -10.52
N HIS A 123 -0.87 -17.13 -9.40
CA HIS A 123 -0.53 -18.04 -8.33
C HIS A 123 -1.17 -17.65 -7.00
N ARG A 124 -1.50 -18.67 -6.22
CA ARG A 124 -1.80 -18.57 -4.79
C ARG A 124 -0.91 -19.55 -4.04
N PHE A 125 -0.84 -19.38 -2.72
CA PHE A 125 0.01 -20.25 -1.91
C PHE A 125 -0.64 -21.62 -1.69
N ASP A 126 -1.95 -21.66 -1.52
CA ASP A 126 -2.74 -22.79 -1.04
C ASP A 126 -3.66 -23.39 -2.10
N SER A 127 -3.94 -22.65 -3.18
CA SER A 127 -4.87 -23.09 -4.23
C SER A 127 -4.30 -22.95 -5.63
N LYS A 128 -4.75 -23.81 -6.54
CA LYS A 128 -4.49 -23.69 -7.98
C LYS A 128 -5.41 -22.63 -8.57
N VAL A 129 -4.85 -21.68 -9.31
CA VAL A 129 -5.61 -20.69 -10.08
C VAL A 129 -5.30 -20.85 -11.56
N ILE A 130 -4.23 -20.23 -12.05
CA ILE A 130 -3.67 -20.45 -13.39
C ILE A 130 -2.42 -21.32 -13.25
N GLY A 131 -1.52 -20.88 -12.38
CA GLY A 131 -0.34 -21.61 -11.96
C GLY A 131 -0.64 -22.57 -10.80
N PRO A 132 0.30 -23.47 -10.50
CA PRO A 132 0.19 -24.38 -9.37
C PRO A 132 0.25 -23.64 -8.02
N PRO A 133 -0.27 -24.27 -6.94
CA PRO A 133 -0.09 -23.79 -5.57
C PRO A 133 1.40 -23.64 -5.23
N LEU A 134 1.80 -22.49 -4.69
CA LEU A 134 3.22 -22.24 -4.39
C LEU A 134 3.73 -23.05 -3.20
N ASN A 135 2.86 -23.43 -2.26
CA ASN A 135 3.21 -24.33 -1.16
C ASN A 135 3.66 -25.72 -1.65
N GLU A 136 3.21 -26.18 -2.81
CA GLU A 136 3.59 -27.47 -3.39
C GLU A 136 4.89 -27.36 -4.20
N VAL A 137 5.05 -26.28 -4.96
CA VAL A 137 6.15 -26.18 -5.93
C VAL A 137 7.38 -25.44 -5.43
N VAL A 138 7.26 -24.51 -4.49
CA VAL A 138 8.41 -23.74 -3.96
C VAL A 138 9.29 -24.58 -3.02
N PRO A 139 8.79 -25.52 -2.19
CA PRO A 139 9.65 -26.30 -1.29
C PRO A 139 10.77 -27.10 -1.97
N LYS A 140 10.61 -27.48 -3.25
CA LYS A 140 11.66 -28.18 -4.01
C LYS A 140 12.92 -27.34 -4.26
N TYR A 141 12.85 -26.03 -4.00
CA TYR A 141 13.97 -25.09 -4.09
C TYR A 141 14.52 -24.70 -2.71
N LYS A 142 14.09 -25.35 -1.62
CA LYS A 142 14.65 -25.11 -0.29
C LYS A 142 16.16 -25.35 -0.31
N GLY A 143 16.92 -24.35 0.16
CA GLY A 143 18.39 -24.39 0.16
C GLY A 143 19.04 -23.96 -1.16
N ASP A 144 18.27 -23.76 -2.23
CA ASP A 144 18.78 -23.39 -3.56
C ASP A 144 18.00 -22.22 -4.17
N VAL A 145 18.26 -21.03 -3.64
CA VAL A 145 17.69 -19.77 -4.12
C VAL A 145 18.08 -19.53 -5.59
N ALA A 146 19.30 -19.91 -6.00
CA ALA A 146 19.80 -19.68 -7.34
C ALA A 146 18.98 -20.44 -8.39
N LYS A 147 18.60 -21.69 -8.10
CA LYS A 147 17.74 -22.50 -8.97
C LYS A 147 16.32 -21.93 -9.07
N LEU A 148 15.76 -21.41 -7.99
CA LEU A 148 14.46 -20.73 -8.04
C LEU A 148 14.53 -19.46 -8.90
N LYS A 149 15.57 -18.64 -8.72
CA LYS A 149 15.81 -17.45 -9.56
C LYS A 149 15.95 -17.82 -11.03
N GLY A 150 16.69 -18.89 -11.34
CA GLY A 150 16.84 -19.39 -12.70
C GLY A 150 15.50 -19.76 -13.34
N PHE A 151 14.63 -20.43 -12.59
CA PHE A 151 13.28 -20.75 -13.07
C PHE A 151 12.41 -19.50 -13.27
N ILE A 152 12.48 -18.51 -12.39
CA ILE A 152 11.72 -17.25 -12.52
C ILE A 152 12.18 -16.47 -13.76
N ARG A 153 13.49 -16.42 -14.02
CA ARG A 153 14.07 -15.71 -15.19
C ARG A 153 13.69 -16.36 -16.52
N ASN A 154 13.65 -17.68 -16.55
CA ASN A 154 13.38 -18.44 -17.76
C ASN A 154 12.54 -19.68 -17.43
N PRO A 155 11.23 -19.49 -17.24
CA PRO A 155 10.35 -20.58 -16.85
C PRO A 155 10.28 -21.63 -17.95
N VAL A 156 10.43 -22.88 -17.56
CA VAL A 156 10.27 -24.05 -18.45
C VAL A 156 9.00 -24.80 -18.09
N LYS A 157 8.33 -25.36 -19.09
CA LYS A 157 7.14 -26.17 -18.86
C LYS A 157 7.55 -27.49 -18.19
N VAL A 158 7.14 -27.67 -16.93
CA VAL A 158 7.43 -28.88 -16.14
C VAL A 158 6.22 -29.82 -16.12
N ASN A 159 5.02 -29.28 -15.89
CA ASN A 159 3.80 -30.07 -15.82
C ASN A 159 3.03 -29.94 -17.15
N PRO A 160 2.79 -31.05 -17.88
CA PRO A 160 2.05 -31.02 -19.15
C PRO A 160 0.61 -30.52 -19.00
N ALA A 161 -0.02 -30.76 -17.84
CA ALA A 161 -1.40 -30.39 -17.51
C ALA A 161 -1.59 -28.92 -17.09
N LEU A 162 -0.51 -28.14 -17.01
CA LEU A 162 -0.55 -26.71 -16.68
C LEU A 162 -0.12 -25.87 -17.89
N PRO A 163 -0.65 -24.64 -18.02
CA PRO A 163 -0.15 -23.71 -19.04
C PRO A 163 1.34 -23.42 -18.80
N ALA A 164 2.05 -23.09 -19.88
CA ALA A 164 3.43 -22.63 -19.76
C ALA A 164 3.46 -21.28 -19.04
N MET A 165 4.30 -21.15 -18.01
CA MET A 165 4.47 -19.89 -17.30
C MET A 165 5.18 -18.89 -18.23
N PRO A 166 4.61 -17.69 -18.46
CA PRO A 166 5.26 -16.68 -19.27
C PRO A 166 6.49 -16.10 -18.54
N LYS A 167 7.47 -15.63 -19.30
CA LYS A 167 8.64 -14.95 -18.74
C LYS A 167 8.20 -13.62 -18.10
N PRO A 168 8.34 -13.45 -16.77
CA PRO A 168 7.95 -12.21 -16.11
C PRO A 168 8.85 -11.05 -16.53
N ALA A 169 8.27 -9.88 -16.81
CA ALA A 169 8.99 -8.67 -17.18
C ALA A 169 9.48 -7.91 -15.93
N ILE A 170 10.36 -8.54 -15.14
CA ILE A 170 10.91 -7.99 -13.89
C ILE A 170 12.43 -7.90 -13.95
N LYS A 171 12.99 -7.01 -13.14
CA LYS A 171 14.44 -6.79 -13.06
C LYS A 171 15.13 -7.83 -12.19
N GLU A 172 16.45 -7.98 -12.33
CA GLU A 172 17.22 -9.00 -11.61
C GLU A 172 17.22 -8.87 -10.08
N ASP A 173 17.18 -7.64 -9.60
CA ASP A 173 17.02 -7.31 -8.18
C ASP A 173 15.63 -7.68 -7.65
N GLU A 174 14.60 -7.61 -8.50
CA GLU A 174 13.24 -8.05 -8.18
C GLU A 174 13.12 -9.58 -8.19
N VAL A 175 13.81 -10.25 -9.11
CA VAL A 175 13.92 -11.72 -9.15
C VAL A 175 14.52 -12.25 -7.85
N ASP A 176 15.60 -11.65 -7.36
CA ASP A 176 16.22 -12.06 -6.10
C ASP A 176 15.29 -11.85 -4.90
N ALA A 177 14.66 -10.68 -4.83
CA ALA A 177 13.75 -10.32 -3.75
C ALA A 177 12.54 -11.26 -3.69
N VAL A 178 11.88 -11.50 -4.82
CA VAL A 178 10.70 -12.38 -4.87
C VAL A 178 11.06 -13.84 -4.60
N ALA A 179 12.21 -14.33 -5.07
CA ALA A 179 12.65 -15.69 -4.78
C ALA A 179 12.87 -15.91 -3.27
N ARG A 180 13.50 -14.95 -2.59
CA ARG A 180 13.69 -15.00 -1.13
C ARG A 180 12.37 -14.90 -0.38
N TYR A 181 11.46 -14.04 -0.82
CA TYR A 181 10.11 -13.93 -0.26
C TYR A 181 9.35 -15.26 -0.37
N LEU A 182 9.28 -15.87 -1.55
CA LEU A 182 8.62 -17.16 -1.77
C LEU A 182 9.17 -18.26 -0.83
N LEU A 183 10.50 -18.32 -0.68
CA LEU A 183 11.14 -19.28 0.23
C LEU A 183 10.86 -18.99 1.70
N SER A 184 10.71 -17.72 2.09
CA SER A 184 10.36 -17.35 3.46
C SER A 184 8.92 -17.79 3.82
N MET A 185 7.98 -17.67 2.88
CA MET A 185 6.58 -18.05 3.07
C MET A 185 6.42 -19.56 3.27
N VAL A 186 7.17 -20.39 2.52
CA VAL A 186 7.13 -21.86 2.69
C VAL A 186 8.06 -22.42 3.78
N LYS A 187 8.89 -21.57 4.38
CA LYS A 187 9.68 -21.89 5.57
C LYS A 187 8.90 -21.58 6.86
N GLY A 188 7.94 -20.65 6.81
CA GLY A 188 7.09 -20.23 7.93
C GLY A 188 5.75 -20.96 8.07
N GLY A 189 5.33 -21.76 7.08
CA GLY A 189 4.14 -22.60 7.18
C GLY A 189 4.39 -23.80 8.09
N LYS A 190 4.06 -23.65 9.37
CA LYS A 190 3.63 -24.74 10.25
C LYS A 190 2.14 -24.96 10.06
#